data_AF-A0A849G446-F1
#
_entry.id   AF-A0A849G446-F1
#
_cell.length_a   1.000
_cell.length_b   1.000
_cell.length_c   1.000
_cell.angle_alpha   90.00
_cell.angle_beta   90.00
_cell.angle_gamma   90.00
#
_symmetry.space_group_name_H-M   'P 1'
#
loop_
_entity.id
_entity.type
_entity.pdbx_description
1 polymer ?
#
loop_
_entity_poly.entity_id
_entity_poly.type
_entity_poly.pdbx_seq_one_letter_code
_entity_poly.pdbx_strand_id
1 'polypeptide(L)'
;MIYHASSVVRAIDRSLVVVDLPFGTYQGDSKGALRSAIRIMKESGAHAVKLEGGREVRECIERILKAGIPVMGHLGLTPQSIYKFGTYTVRAKEDEEAERLIEDAHILEEAGCFGIVLEKIPAALAGQVAAEVNIPVIGIGAGNGVDGQVLVIHDMLGITHEFNPRFLRRYLQLYDEMKGAIEQYVSDVHSTDFPNEKEQY
;
A
#
# COMPACT_ATOMS: atom_id res chain seq x y z
N MET A 1 5.50 11.61 0.97
CA MET A 1 5.35 10.87 -0.31
C MET A 1 6.41 11.25 -1.33
N ILE A 2 6.48 12.50 -1.79
CA ILE A 2 7.42 12.94 -2.84
C ILE A 2 8.87 12.50 -2.58
N TYR A 3 9.43 12.82 -1.41
CA TYR A 3 10.81 12.45 -1.05
C TYR A 3 11.11 10.94 -1.23
N HIS A 4 10.23 10.07 -0.72
CA HIS A 4 10.40 8.62 -0.83
C HIS A 4 10.22 8.14 -2.27
N ALA A 5 9.21 8.67 -2.97
CA ALA A 5 8.97 8.34 -4.37
C ALA A 5 10.16 8.71 -5.26
N SER A 6 10.75 9.91 -5.11
CA SER A 6 11.96 10.32 -5.84
C SER A 6 13.12 9.36 -5.57
N SER A 7 13.27 8.85 -4.35
CA SER A 7 14.31 7.88 -4.01
C SER A 7 14.11 6.53 -4.69
N VAL A 8 12.86 6.05 -4.80
CA VAL A 8 12.53 4.83 -5.54
C VAL A 8 12.74 5.03 -7.05
N VAL A 9 12.24 6.14 -7.61
CA VAL A 9 12.32 6.44 -9.04
C VAL A 9 13.78 6.50 -9.53
N ARG A 10 14.72 6.99 -8.71
CA ARG A 10 16.16 6.98 -9.05
C ARG A 10 16.79 5.59 -9.12
N ALA A 11 16.18 4.58 -8.52
CA ALA A 11 16.76 3.24 -8.38
C ALA A 11 16.11 2.21 -9.33
N ILE A 12 14.91 2.46 -9.82
CA ILE A 12 14.18 1.54 -10.69
C ILE A 12 14.60 1.71 -12.16
N ASP A 13 14.52 0.63 -12.92
CA ASP A 13 14.72 0.61 -14.38
C ASP A 13 13.39 0.34 -15.11
N ARG A 14 12.68 -0.72 -14.70
CA ARG A 14 11.44 -1.18 -15.35
C ARG A 14 10.16 -1.02 -14.51
N SER A 15 10.28 -0.96 -13.20
CA SER A 15 9.13 -1.09 -12.30
C SER A 15 8.16 0.10 -12.40
N LEU A 16 6.85 -0.18 -12.39
CA LEU A 16 5.82 0.85 -12.24
C LEU A 16 5.86 1.44 -10.83
N VAL A 17 6.03 2.76 -10.70
CA VAL A 17 6.01 3.45 -9.40
C VAL A 17 4.65 4.13 -9.21
N VAL A 18 3.86 3.57 -8.30
CA VAL A 18 2.56 4.12 -7.87
C VAL A 18 2.74 4.81 -6.52
N VAL A 19 2.26 6.04 -6.39
CA VAL A 19 2.43 6.85 -5.16
C VAL A 19 1.08 7.18 -4.55
N ASP A 20 0.92 6.89 -3.26
CA ASP A 20 -0.28 7.29 -2.53
C ASP A 20 -0.46 8.80 -2.46
N LEU A 21 -1.70 9.26 -2.68
CA LEU A 21 -2.15 10.56 -2.22
C LEU A 21 -2.44 10.46 -0.71
N PRO A 22 -1.75 11.24 0.14
CA PRO A 22 -1.97 11.20 1.58
C PRO A 22 -3.36 11.69 1.99
N PHE A 23 -3.77 11.32 3.20
CA PHE A 23 -4.96 11.88 3.83
C PHE A 23 -4.95 13.41 3.83
N GLY A 24 -6.10 14.01 3.52
CA GLY A 24 -6.30 15.46 3.45
C GLY A 24 -5.84 16.09 2.15
N THR A 25 -5.30 15.32 1.20
CA THR A 25 -4.76 15.87 -0.06
C THR A 25 -5.69 15.70 -1.26
N TYR A 26 -6.77 14.92 -1.11
CA TYR A 26 -7.74 14.67 -2.18
C TYR A 26 -9.20 14.55 -1.72
N GLN A 27 -9.45 14.18 -0.46
CA GLN A 27 -10.81 13.97 0.03
C GLN A 27 -11.63 15.28 -0.01
N GLY A 28 -12.76 15.28 -0.72
CA GLY A 28 -13.73 16.38 -0.72
C GLY A 28 -13.33 17.65 -1.50
N ASP A 29 -12.09 17.79 -1.97
CA ASP A 29 -11.65 18.86 -2.87
C ASP A 29 -10.97 18.26 -4.10
N SER A 30 -11.73 18.11 -5.17
CA SER A 30 -11.26 17.55 -6.43
C SER A 30 -10.23 18.44 -7.14
N LYS A 31 -10.27 19.77 -6.96
CA LYS A 31 -9.20 20.67 -7.45
C LYS A 31 -7.94 20.49 -6.62
N GLY A 32 -8.08 20.28 -5.31
CA GLY A 32 -7.01 19.91 -4.39
C GLY A 32 -6.35 18.59 -4.78
N ALA A 33 -7.15 17.56 -5.03
CA ALA A 33 -6.71 16.26 -5.51
C ALA A 33 -5.83 16.39 -6.77
N LEU A 34 -6.28 17.18 -7.76
CA LEU A 34 -5.51 17.44 -8.98
C LEU A 34 -4.18 18.15 -8.69
N ARG A 35 -4.18 19.21 -7.85
CA ARG A 35 -2.94 19.92 -7.47
C ARG A 35 -1.94 18.98 -6.80
N SER A 36 -2.42 18.15 -5.87
CA SER A 36 -1.62 17.17 -5.15
C SER A 36 -1.04 16.11 -6.08
N ALA A 37 -1.85 15.55 -6.97
CA ALA A 37 -1.42 14.57 -7.97
C ALA A 37 -0.36 15.16 -8.92
N ILE A 38 -0.60 16.34 -9.50
CA ILE A 38 0.37 17.02 -10.37
C ILE A 38 1.70 17.22 -9.65
N ARG A 39 1.65 17.66 -8.39
CA ARG A 39 2.85 17.90 -7.60
C ARG A 39 3.65 16.63 -7.36
N ILE A 40 2.98 15.52 -7.00
CA ILE A 40 3.61 14.21 -6.88
C ILE A 40 4.25 13.79 -8.19
N MET A 41 3.52 13.84 -9.31
CA MET A 41 4.04 13.41 -10.61
C MET A 41 5.26 14.24 -11.02
N LYS A 42 5.18 15.57 -10.92
CA LYS A 42 6.27 16.48 -11.32
C LYS A 42 7.51 16.40 -10.45
N GLU A 43 7.35 16.37 -9.13
CA GLU A 43 8.49 16.44 -8.21
C GLU A 43 9.12 15.07 -7.94
N SER A 44 8.38 13.98 -8.11
CA SER A 44 8.91 12.63 -7.87
C SER A 44 9.32 11.85 -9.11
N GLY A 45 8.73 12.14 -10.27
CA GLY A 45 8.88 11.31 -11.47
C GLY A 45 8.11 9.98 -11.39
N ALA A 46 7.17 9.83 -10.46
CA ALA A 46 6.30 8.66 -10.39
C ALA A 46 5.46 8.49 -11.66
N HIS A 47 4.93 7.28 -11.84
CA HIS A 47 4.18 6.90 -13.05
C HIS A 47 2.67 6.93 -12.84
N ALA A 48 2.21 6.84 -11.59
CA ALA A 48 0.79 6.85 -11.24
C ALA A 48 0.57 7.28 -9.79
N VAL A 49 -0.69 7.57 -9.45
CA VAL A 49 -1.12 7.83 -8.07
C VAL A 49 -2.14 6.80 -7.58
N LYS A 50 -2.17 6.53 -6.27
CA LYS A 50 -3.20 5.69 -5.62
C LYS A 50 -4.06 6.53 -4.66
N LEU A 51 -5.36 6.31 -4.69
CA LEU A 51 -6.34 6.99 -3.84
C LEU A 51 -7.21 5.95 -3.12
N GLU A 52 -7.54 6.22 -1.86
CA GLU A 52 -8.49 5.42 -1.08
C GLU A 52 -9.90 5.96 -1.18
N GLY A 53 -10.86 5.08 -1.43
CA GLY A 53 -12.30 5.39 -1.50
C GLY A 53 -12.95 4.90 -2.79
N GLY A 54 -14.28 4.80 -2.76
CA GLY A 54 -15.10 4.39 -3.90
C GLY A 54 -15.82 5.59 -4.52
N ARG A 55 -17.15 5.50 -4.57
CA ARG A 55 -18.03 6.54 -5.14
C ARG A 55 -17.77 7.95 -4.61
N GLU A 56 -17.37 8.10 -3.34
CA GLU A 56 -17.16 9.40 -2.70
C GLU A 56 -15.93 10.15 -3.21
N VAL A 57 -14.99 9.46 -3.87
CA VAL A 57 -13.78 10.07 -4.45
C VAL A 57 -13.80 10.10 -5.98
N ARG A 58 -14.89 9.62 -6.60
CA ARG A 58 -15.07 9.56 -8.07
C ARG A 58 -14.75 10.90 -8.75
N GLU A 59 -15.27 12.01 -8.24
CA GLU A 59 -15.05 13.34 -8.83
C GLU A 59 -13.55 13.75 -8.82
N CYS A 60 -12.79 13.29 -7.82
CA CYS A 60 -11.37 13.53 -7.72
C CYS A 60 -10.60 12.70 -8.75
N ILE A 61 -10.95 11.41 -8.87
CA ILE A 61 -10.36 10.47 -9.82
C ILE A 61 -10.57 10.96 -11.26
N GLU A 62 -11.81 11.28 -11.64
CA GLU A 62 -12.12 11.77 -12.99
C GLU A 62 -11.34 13.04 -13.34
N ARG A 63 -11.11 13.93 -12.36
CA ARG A 63 -10.35 15.16 -12.59
C ARG A 63 -8.86 14.91 -12.77
N ILE A 64 -8.28 13.99 -12.01
CA ILE A 64 -6.88 13.57 -12.12
C ILE A 64 -6.65 12.87 -13.47
N LEU A 65 -7.55 11.96 -13.86
CA LEU A 65 -7.49 11.25 -15.14
C LEU A 65 -7.61 12.20 -16.34
N LYS A 66 -8.48 13.22 -16.28
CA LYS A 66 -8.59 14.27 -17.30
C LYS A 66 -7.29 15.06 -17.51
N ALA A 67 -6.39 15.08 -16.53
CA ALA A 67 -5.06 15.68 -16.64
C ALA A 67 -3.99 14.70 -17.18
N GLY A 68 -4.38 13.47 -17.55
CA GLY A 68 -3.50 12.44 -18.09
C GLY A 68 -2.68 11.69 -17.03
N ILE A 69 -3.05 11.76 -15.75
CA ILE A 69 -2.35 11.09 -14.66
C ILE A 69 -3.04 9.74 -14.39
N PRO A 70 -2.35 8.59 -14.53
CA PRO A 70 -2.93 7.28 -14.22
C PRO A 70 -3.27 7.13 -12.74
N VAL A 71 -4.44 6.54 -12.45
CA VAL A 71 -4.95 6.35 -11.09
C VAL A 71 -5.18 4.88 -10.79
N MET A 72 -4.66 4.43 -9.65
CA MET A 72 -5.01 3.15 -9.02
C MET A 72 -6.02 3.41 -7.89
N GLY A 73 -7.10 2.65 -7.88
CA GLY A 73 -8.09 2.65 -6.82
C GLY A 73 -7.63 1.88 -5.57
N HIS A 74 -8.22 2.16 -4.42
CA HIS A 74 -8.06 1.34 -3.22
C HIS A 74 -9.39 1.25 -2.45
N LEU A 75 -9.92 0.03 -2.36
CA LEU A 75 -11.17 -0.32 -1.66
C LEU A 75 -10.94 -1.33 -0.53
N GLY A 76 -11.98 -1.54 0.26
CA GLY A 76 -11.96 -2.41 1.43
C GLY A 76 -11.58 -1.66 2.70
N LEU A 77 -10.61 -2.18 3.46
CA LEU A 77 -10.06 -1.44 4.58
C LEU A 77 -9.16 -0.32 4.06
N THR A 78 -9.65 0.92 4.07
CA THR A 78 -8.88 2.12 3.72
C THR A 78 -8.30 2.78 4.97
N PRO A 79 -6.98 2.64 5.26
CA PRO A 79 -6.39 3.08 6.53
C PRO A 79 -6.54 4.58 6.81
N GLN A 80 -6.65 5.43 5.78
CA GLN A 80 -6.87 6.87 5.97
C GLN A 80 -8.23 7.18 6.60
N SER A 81 -9.17 6.23 6.54
CA SER A 81 -10.49 6.31 7.14
C SER A 81 -10.58 5.59 8.49
N ILE A 82 -9.47 5.30 9.16
CA ILE A 82 -9.46 4.53 10.41
C ILE A 82 -10.38 5.10 11.50
N TYR A 83 -10.46 6.42 11.65
CA TYR A 83 -11.36 7.05 12.64
C TYR A 83 -12.84 6.93 12.27
N LYS A 84 -13.15 6.77 10.98
CA LYS A 84 -14.52 6.48 10.51
C LYS A 84 -14.89 5.01 10.78
N PHE A 85 -13.92 4.10 10.70
CA PHE A 85 -14.15 2.65 10.86
C PHE A 85 -13.92 2.12 12.27
N GLY A 86 -13.19 2.86 13.11
CA GLY A 86 -12.88 2.51 14.50
C GLY A 86 -11.86 1.38 14.69
N THR A 87 -11.64 0.50 13.69
CA THR A 87 -10.72 -0.65 13.80
C THR A 87 -10.10 -1.06 12.47
N TYR A 88 -9.01 -1.84 12.52
CA TYR A 88 -8.37 -2.47 11.36
C TYR A 88 -8.95 -3.87 11.04
N THR A 89 -10.24 -4.10 11.30
CA THR A 89 -10.87 -5.42 11.11
C THR A 89 -11.24 -5.66 9.64
N VAL A 90 -11.47 -6.94 9.31
CA VAL A 90 -11.93 -7.38 7.98
C VAL A 90 -13.25 -6.71 7.63
N ARG A 91 -13.37 -6.18 6.41
CA ARG A 91 -14.53 -5.44 5.90
C ARG A 91 -15.42 -6.31 5.02
N ALA A 92 -16.62 -5.82 4.70
CA ALA A 92 -17.55 -6.47 3.77
C ALA A 92 -17.91 -7.90 4.18
N LYS A 93 -18.28 -8.05 5.46
CA LYS A 93 -18.78 -9.33 6.00
C LYS A 93 -20.30 -9.47 5.88
N GLU A 94 -20.98 -8.33 5.79
CA GLU A 94 -22.43 -8.24 5.62
C GLU A 94 -22.73 -8.03 4.14
N ASP A 95 -23.84 -8.59 3.66
CA ASP A 95 -24.22 -8.60 2.24
C ASP A 95 -24.29 -7.18 1.67
N GLU A 96 -24.84 -6.21 2.42
CA GLU A 96 -24.90 -4.81 1.99
C GLU A 96 -23.51 -4.18 1.80
N GLU A 97 -22.54 -4.48 2.67
CA GLU A 97 -21.18 -3.97 2.51
C GLU A 97 -20.46 -4.65 1.34
N ALA A 98 -20.78 -5.92 1.07
CA ALA A 98 -20.24 -6.67 -0.06
C ALA A 98 -20.76 -6.13 -1.39
N GLU A 99 -22.07 -5.88 -1.50
CA GLU A 99 -22.69 -5.24 -2.67
C GLU A 99 -22.08 -3.86 -2.93
N ARG A 100 -21.94 -3.03 -1.88
CA ARG A 100 -21.30 -1.71 -2.01
C ARG A 100 -19.85 -1.80 -2.49
N LEU A 101 -19.09 -2.78 -2.03
CA LEU A 101 -17.70 -2.97 -2.47
C LEU A 101 -17.64 -3.29 -3.98
N ILE A 102 -18.55 -4.14 -4.46
CA ILE A 102 -18.66 -4.49 -5.87
C ILE A 102 -19.06 -3.26 -6.69
N GLU A 103 -20.09 -2.53 -6.26
CA GLU A 103 -20.52 -1.28 -6.89
C GLU A 103 -19.38 -0.26 -6.97
N ASP A 104 -18.66 -0.06 -5.87
CA ASP A 104 -17.51 0.85 -5.83
C ASP A 104 -16.40 0.38 -6.78
N ALA A 105 -16.15 -0.94 -6.91
CA ALA A 105 -15.16 -1.47 -7.84
C ALA A 105 -15.52 -1.14 -9.30
N HIS A 106 -16.79 -1.34 -9.69
CA HIS A 106 -17.31 -0.95 -11.00
C HIS A 106 -17.20 0.56 -11.22
N ILE A 107 -17.52 1.38 -10.20
CA ILE A 107 -17.39 2.84 -10.29
C ILE A 107 -15.94 3.26 -10.54
N LEU A 108 -14.97 2.61 -9.90
CA LEU A 108 -13.55 2.91 -10.09
C LEU A 108 -13.09 2.50 -11.50
N GLU A 109 -13.54 1.35 -12.00
CA GLU A 109 -13.29 0.92 -13.38
C GLU A 109 -13.90 1.90 -14.39
N GLU A 110 -15.19 2.22 -14.27
CA GLU A 110 -15.91 3.16 -15.13
C GLU A 110 -15.28 4.55 -15.14
N ALA A 111 -14.75 5.01 -13.99
CA ALA A 111 -14.06 6.28 -13.90
C ALA A 111 -12.75 6.29 -14.70
N GLY A 112 -12.15 5.12 -14.96
CA GLY A 112 -10.91 4.94 -15.72
C GLY A 112 -9.68 4.63 -14.87
N CYS A 113 -9.85 4.12 -13.64
CA CYS A 113 -8.72 3.57 -12.88
C CYS A 113 -8.07 2.41 -13.66
N PHE A 114 -6.76 2.32 -13.66
CA PHE A 114 -6.06 1.23 -14.37
C PHE A 114 -5.92 -0.06 -13.55
N GLY A 115 -6.32 -0.03 -12.28
CA GLY A 115 -6.27 -1.16 -11.36
C GLY A 115 -6.80 -0.78 -9.98
N ILE A 116 -7.07 -1.77 -9.14
CA ILE A 116 -7.66 -1.60 -7.81
C ILE A 116 -6.86 -2.39 -6.78
N VAL A 117 -6.55 -1.79 -5.64
CA VAL A 117 -6.12 -2.52 -4.44
C VAL A 117 -7.34 -2.93 -3.63
N LEU A 118 -7.41 -4.19 -3.21
CA LEU A 118 -8.38 -4.68 -2.22
C LEU A 118 -7.64 -5.06 -0.92
N GLU A 119 -7.96 -4.35 0.16
CA GLU A 119 -7.35 -4.60 1.48
C GLU A 119 -8.35 -5.22 2.47
N LYS A 120 -7.95 -6.34 3.08
CA LYS A 120 -8.69 -7.07 4.12
C LYS A 120 -10.17 -7.34 3.78
N ILE A 121 -10.36 -7.97 2.63
CA ILE A 121 -11.65 -8.45 2.12
C ILE A 121 -11.73 -9.98 2.23
N PRO A 122 -12.91 -10.59 2.53
CA PRO A 122 -13.09 -12.03 2.43
C PRO A 122 -12.64 -12.57 1.07
N ALA A 123 -11.88 -13.66 1.06
CA ALA A 123 -11.25 -14.17 -0.16
C ALA A 123 -12.23 -14.50 -1.29
N ALA A 124 -13.43 -15.01 -0.95
CA ALA A 124 -14.47 -15.29 -1.93
C ALA A 124 -15.00 -14.02 -2.60
N LEU A 125 -15.24 -12.97 -1.82
CA LEU A 125 -15.71 -11.68 -2.33
C LEU A 125 -14.63 -10.98 -3.17
N ALA A 126 -13.37 -11.02 -2.73
CA ALA A 126 -12.28 -10.46 -3.52
C ALA A 126 -12.11 -11.17 -4.87
N GLY A 127 -12.26 -12.49 -4.89
CA GLY A 127 -12.25 -13.27 -6.13
C GLY A 127 -13.46 -12.99 -7.04
N GLN A 128 -14.62 -12.72 -6.44
CA GLN A 128 -15.79 -12.24 -7.19
C GLN A 128 -15.52 -10.88 -7.85
N VAL A 129 -15.04 -9.90 -7.08
CA VAL A 129 -14.71 -8.56 -7.62
C VAL A 129 -13.70 -8.66 -8.77
N ALA A 130 -12.63 -9.45 -8.61
CA ALA A 130 -11.63 -9.66 -9.66
C ALA A 130 -12.19 -10.34 -10.92
N ALA A 131 -13.26 -11.13 -10.81
CA ALA A 131 -13.93 -11.73 -11.96
C ALA A 131 -14.94 -10.80 -12.64
N GLU A 132 -15.40 -9.75 -11.95
CA GLU A 132 -16.43 -8.83 -12.45
C GLU A 132 -15.85 -7.60 -13.18
N VAL A 133 -14.69 -7.09 -12.75
CA VAL A 133 -14.02 -5.94 -13.39
C VAL A 133 -12.96 -6.40 -14.39
N ASN A 134 -12.66 -5.59 -15.40
CA ASN A 134 -11.67 -5.89 -16.45
C ASN A 134 -10.28 -5.32 -16.17
N ILE A 135 -10.11 -4.61 -15.05
CA ILE A 135 -8.84 -4.02 -14.61
C ILE A 135 -8.17 -4.87 -13.53
N PRO A 136 -6.82 -4.94 -13.48
CA PRO A 136 -6.11 -5.73 -12.49
C PRO A 136 -6.48 -5.39 -11.05
N VAL A 137 -6.75 -6.44 -10.26
CA VAL A 137 -7.02 -6.37 -8.83
C VAL A 137 -5.81 -6.89 -8.03
N ILE A 138 -5.28 -6.04 -7.15
CA ILE A 138 -4.12 -6.32 -6.31
C ILE A 138 -4.59 -6.52 -4.86
N GLY A 139 -4.38 -7.71 -4.30
CA GLY A 139 -4.82 -8.04 -2.95
C GLY A 139 -3.77 -7.80 -1.87
N ILE A 140 -4.24 -7.38 -0.69
CA ILE A 140 -3.50 -7.48 0.57
C ILE A 140 -4.45 -7.97 1.66
N GLY A 141 -4.26 -9.23 2.09
CA GLY A 141 -5.24 -9.89 2.95
C GLY A 141 -6.61 -10.10 2.30
N ALA A 142 -6.63 -10.24 0.98
CA ALA A 142 -7.82 -10.47 0.16
C ALA A 142 -7.84 -11.89 -0.48
N GLY A 143 -6.97 -12.80 -0.04
CA GLY A 143 -6.83 -14.13 -0.65
C GLY A 143 -6.08 -14.11 -1.99
N ASN A 144 -6.03 -15.28 -2.64
CA ASN A 144 -5.29 -15.51 -3.88
C ASN A 144 -6.17 -15.57 -5.15
N GLY A 145 -7.46 -15.23 -5.03
CA GLY A 145 -8.39 -15.17 -6.16
C GLY A 145 -8.33 -13.87 -6.96
N VAL A 146 -7.29 -13.06 -6.76
CA VAL A 146 -7.07 -11.75 -7.40
C VAL A 146 -5.81 -11.80 -8.28
N ASP A 147 -5.61 -10.82 -9.16
CA ASP A 147 -4.57 -10.84 -10.20
C ASP A 147 -3.14 -10.64 -9.69
N GLY A 148 -2.99 -9.97 -8.55
CA GLY A 148 -1.69 -9.70 -7.95
C GLY A 148 -1.75 -9.51 -6.44
N GLN A 149 -0.59 -9.31 -5.82
CA GLN A 149 -0.47 -9.18 -4.37
C GLN A 149 0.45 -8.02 -3.99
N VAL A 150 0.18 -7.40 -2.85
CA VAL A 150 1.05 -6.38 -2.25
C VAL A 150 1.26 -6.65 -0.77
N LEU A 151 2.47 -6.39 -0.28
CA LEU A 151 2.82 -6.42 1.14
C LEU A 151 3.69 -5.20 1.45
N VAL A 152 3.67 -4.77 2.72
CA VAL A 152 4.61 -3.77 3.23
C VAL A 152 5.97 -4.44 3.41
N ILE A 153 7.01 -3.84 2.82
CA ILE A 153 8.35 -4.45 2.79
C ILE A 153 8.94 -4.72 4.19
N HIS A 154 8.72 -3.82 5.15
CA HIS A 154 9.20 -3.98 6.52
C HIS A 154 8.54 -5.16 7.23
N ASP A 155 7.25 -5.38 6.97
CA ASP A 155 6.49 -6.47 7.57
C ASP A 155 6.91 -7.82 6.98
N MET A 156 7.05 -7.88 5.64
CA MET A 156 7.46 -9.12 4.98
C MET A 156 8.91 -9.51 5.30
N LEU A 157 9.80 -8.54 5.59
CA LEU A 157 11.18 -8.78 6.03
C LEU A 157 11.31 -9.00 7.55
N GLY A 158 10.21 -8.91 8.30
CA GLY A 158 10.21 -9.14 9.74
C GLY A 158 10.99 -8.10 10.53
N ILE A 159 11.06 -6.85 10.04
CA ILE A 159 11.64 -5.71 10.77
C ILE A 159 10.71 -5.30 11.91
N THR A 160 9.40 -5.26 11.65
CA THR A 160 8.38 -4.98 12.67
C THR A 160 8.04 -6.27 13.43
N HIS A 161 8.46 -6.39 14.69
CA HIS A 161 8.28 -7.63 15.47
C HIS A 161 6.82 -7.82 15.97
N GLU A 162 6.22 -6.76 16.52
CA GLU A 162 4.91 -6.82 17.20
C GLU A 162 3.72 -6.88 16.23
N PHE A 163 3.90 -6.45 14.98
CA PHE A 163 2.86 -6.49 13.96
C PHE A 163 2.84 -7.86 13.26
N ASN A 164 1.79 -8.65 13.53
CA ASN A 164 1.64 -9.99 12.97
C ASN A 164 0.18 -10.30 12.55
N PRO A 165 -0.35 -9.60 11.53
CA PRO A 165 -1.70 -9.88 11.08
C PRO A 165 -1.78 -11.21 10.33
N ARG A 166 -2.94 -11.87 10.37
CA ARG A 166 -3.15 -13.21 9.76
C ARG A 166 -2.82 -13.31 8.27
N PHE A 167 -2.85 -12.20 7.53
CA PHE A 167 -2.56 -12.19 6.09
C PHE A 167 -1.07 -12.07 5.75
N LEU A 168 -0.22 -11.75 6.72
CA LEU A 168 1.19 -11.52 6.49
C LEU A 168 1.97 -12.84 6.50
N ARG A 169 2.74 -13.07 5.44
CA ARG A 169 3.85 -14.04 5.46
C ARG A 169 5.15 -13.28 5.65
N ARG A 170 5.91 -13.65 6.69
CA ARG A 170 7.31 -13.20 6.86
C ARG A 170 8.22 -14.09 6.03
N TYR A 171 9.03 -13.47 5.18
CA TYR A 171 10.05 -14.11 4.36
C TYR A 171 11.44 -14.03 5.00
N LEU A 172 11.61 -13.13 5.98
CA LEU A 172 12.82 -12.98 6.79
C LEU A 172 12.44 -12.53 8.20
N GLN A 173 13.38 -12.66 9.14
CA GLN A 173 13.19 -12.32 10.54
C GLN A 173 14.26 -11.32 11.02
N LEU A 174 14.39 -10.21 10.27
CA LEU A 174 15.48 -9.24 10.46
C LEU A 174 15.56 -8.66 11.87
N TYR A 175 14.44 -8.51 12.57
CA TYR A 175 14.45 -8.05 13.96
C TYR A 175 15.33 -8.94 14.85
N ASP A 176 15.18 -10.26 14.76
CA ASP A 176 15.93 -11.21 15.60
C ASP A 176 17.39 -11.27 15.18
N GLU A 177 17.68 -11.20 13.87
CA GLU A 177 19.05 -11.14 13.34
C GLU A 177 19.79 -9.88 13.80
N MET A 178 19.14 -8.70 13.68
CA MET A 178 19.72 -7.44 14.14
C MET A 178 19.92 -7.43 15.65
N LYS A 179 18.94 -7.92 16.41
CA LYS A 179 19.04 -8.03 17.86
C LYS A 179 20.23 -8.90 18.27
N GLY A 180 20.35 -10.10 17.67
CA GLY A 180 21.46 -11.01 17.94
C GLY A 180 22.82 -10.40 17.60
N ALA A 181 22.94 -9.72 16.46
CA ALA A 181 24.18 -9.04 16.08
C ALA A 181 24.58 -7.93 17.08
N ILE A 182 23.61 -7.15 17.56
CA ILE A 182 23.86 -6.10 18.55
C ILE A 182 24.24 -6.70 19.90
N GLU A 183 23.54 -7.76 20.35
CA GLU A 183 23.85 -8.46 21.60
C GLU A 183 25.26 -9.08 21.55
N GLN A 184 25.64 -9.67 20.42
CA GLN A 184 26.99 -10.22 20.22
C GLN A 184 28.05 -9.12 20.26
N TYR A 185 27.85 -8.01 19.55
CA TYR A 185 28.76 -6.87 19.60
C TYR A 185 28.94 -6.33 21.04
N VAL A 186 27.85 -6.21 21.79
CA VAL A 186 27.92 -5.79 23.21
C VAL A 186 28.70 -6.80 24.05
N SER A 187 28.49 -8.10 23.83
CA SER A 187 29.25 -9.16 24.50
C SER A 187 30.74 -9.05 24.21
N ASP A 188 31.12 -8.89 22.94
CA ASP A 188 32.52 -8.85 22.49
C ASP A 188 33.25 -7.60 23.02
N VAL A 189 32.56 -6.45 23.11
CA VAL A 189 33.10 -5.24 23.74
C VAL A 189 33.30 -5.45 25.25
N HIS A 190 32.31 -6.04 25.95
CA HIS A 190 32.41 -6.26 27.39
C HIS A 190 33.48 -7.28 27.78
N SER A 191 33.70 -8.30 26.95
CA SER A 191 34.75 -9.30 27.14
C SER A 191 36.12 -8.81 26.67
N THR A 192 36.21 -7.61 26.09
CA THR A 192 37.41 -7.09 25.41
C THR A 192 37.93 -8.02 24.30
N ASP A 193 37.06 -8.84 23.72
CA ASP A 193 37.36 -9.62 22.51
C ASP A 193 37.33 -8.74 21.26
N PHE A 194 36.52 -7.67 21.27
CA PHE A 194 36.52 -6.64 20.24
C PHE A 194 37.01 -5.28 20.77
N PRO A 195 37.95 -4.60 20.08
CA PRO A 195 38.75 -5.11 18.97
C PRO A 195 39.86 -6.07 19.44
N ASN A 196 40.15 -7.12 18.68
CA ASN A 196 41.30 -8.02 18.89
C ASN A 196 42.57 -7.57 18.12
N GLU A 197 43.64 -8.36 18.17
CA GLU A 197 44.92 -8.08 17.50
C GLU A 197 44.82 -7.84 15.99
N LYS A 198 43.82 -8.41 15.31
CA LYS A 198 43.61 -8.22 13.86
C LYS A 198 42.77 -6.99 13.54
N GLU A 199 42.20 -6.33 14.55
CA GLU A 199 41.24 -5.24 14.43
C GLU A 199 41.82 -3.91 14.97
N GLN A 200 43.14 -3.84 15.14
CA GLN A 200 43.88 -2.66 15.60
C GLN A 200 45.13 -2.39 14.75
N TYR A 201 45.63 -1.15 14.74
CA TYR A 201 46.83 -0.69 14.02
C TYR A 201 48.00 -0.46 14.97
#